data_AF-A0A4Y9U8J0-F1
#
_entry.id   AF-A0A4Y9U8J0-F1
#
_cell.length_a   1.000
_cell.length_b   1.000
_cell.length_c   1.000
_cell.angle_alpha   90.00
_cell.angle_beta   90.00
_cell.angle_gamma   90.00
#
_symmetry.space_group_name_H-M   'P 1'
#
loop_
_entity.id
_entity.type
_entity.pdbx_description
1 polymer ?
#
loop_
_entity_poly.entity_id
_entity_poly.type
_entity_poly.pdbx_seq_one_letter_code
_entity_poly.pdbx_strand_id
1 'polypeptide(L)' 'RETDPNLPVVYISGAAAHDWPAQGVPNSIILQKPFAPAQLTTAVSQLLNERSAADLGKA' A
#
# COMPACT_ATOMS: atom_id res chain seq x y z
N ARG A 1 11.81 -2.54 2.72
CA ARG A 1 11.35 -2.60 4.14
C ARG A 1 12.45 -2.99 5.11
N GLU A 2 13.67 -3.28 4.64
CA GLU A 2 14.82 -3.63 5.50
C GLU A 2 15.18 -2.51 6.48
N THR A 3 14.96 -1.25 6.10
CA THR A 3 15.18 -0.07 6.98
C THR A 3 13.96 0.31 7.81
N ASP A 4 12.75 0.16 7.26
CA ASP A 4 11.48 0.43 7.94
C ASP A 4 10.46 -0.65 7.56
N PRO A 5 10.10 -1.54 8.51
CA PRO A 5 9.13 -2.61 8.27
C PRO A 5 7.69 -2.10 8.08
N ASN A 6 7.38 -0.89 8.55
CA ASN A 6 6.05 -0.28 8.48
C ASN A 6 5.92 0.74 7.35
N LEU A 7 6.92 0.83 6.46
CA LEU A 7 6.87 1.73 5.31
C LEU A 7 5.62 1.45 4.45
N PRO A 8 4.74 2.44 4.24
CA PRO A 8 3.63 2.35 3.29
C PRO A 8 4.13 2.01 1.89
N VAL A 9 3.54 0.99 1.26
CA VAL A 9 3.89 0.58 -0.11
C VAL A 9 2.63 0.49 -0.97
N VAL A 10 2.65 1.21 -2.09
CA VAL A 10 1.64 1.09 -3.16
C VAL A 10 2.31 0.55 -4.41
N TYR A 11 1.82 -0.59 -4.90
CA TYR A 11 2.24 -1.16 -6.18
C TYR A 11 1.30 -0.70 -7.28
N ILE A 12 1.83 -0.53 -8.50
CA ILE A 12 1.04 -0.16 -9.68
C ILE A 12 1.31 -1.17 -10.79
N SER A 13 0.28 -1.87 -11.27
CA SER A 13 0.41 -2.89 -12.33
C SER A 13 -0.51 -2.61 -13.52
N GLY A 14 -0.05 -2.94 -14.73
CA GLY A 14 -0.78 -2.72 -15.98
C GLY A 14 -1.53 -3.94 -16.51
N ALA A 15 -0.92 -5.13 -16.46
CA ALA A 15 -1.47 -6.34 -17.09
C ALA A 15 -1.49 -7.57 -16.15
N ALA A 16 -0.60 -7.63 -15.16
CA ALA A 16 -0.39 -8.81 -14.32
C ALA A 16 -0.51 -8.45 -12.83
N ALA A 17 -1.67 -7.93 -12.41
CA ALA A 17 -1.89 -7.65 -10.99
C ALA A 17 -2.42 -8.87 -10.23
N HIS A 18 -3.02 -9.83 -10.94
CA HIS A 18 -3.49 -11.09 -10.36
C HIS A 18 -2.33 -11.96 -9.86
N ASP A 19 -1.13 -11.76 -10.38
CA ASP A 19 0.10 -12.44 -9.94
C ASP A 19 0.77 -11.75 -8.73
N TRP A 20 0.33 -10.55 -8.37
CA TRP A 20 0.97 -9.75 -7.33
C TRP A 20 0.63 -10.10 -5.86
N PRO A 21 -0.48 -10.78 -5.50
CA PRO A 21 -0.73 -11.17 -4.11
C PRO A 21 0.40 -11.99 -3.49
N ALA A 22 1.14 -12.75 -4.31
CA ALA A 22 2.27 -13.56 -3.87
C ALA A 22 3.61 -12.79 -3.75
N GLN A 23 3.71 -11.58 -4.34
CA GLN A 23 4.91 -10.74 -4.32
C GLN A 23 4.73 -9.45 -3.49
N GLY A 24 3.51 -9.18 -3.03
CA GLY A 24 3.21 -8.07 -2.15
C GLY A 24 3.81 -8.28 -0.76
N VAL A 25 4.23 -7.17 -0.14
CA VAL A 25 4.58 -7.14 1.28
C VAL A 25 3.30 -6.95 2.13
N PRO A 26 3.26 -7.44 3.38
CA PRO A 26 2.08 -7.25 4.25
C PRO A 26 1.67 -5.77 4.36
N ASN A 27 0.37 -5.47 4.48
CA ASN A 27 -0.13 -4.09 4.57
C ASN A 27 0.38 -3.21 3.41
N SER A 28 0.25 -3.72 2.18
CA SER A 28 0.45 -2.95 0.95
C SER A 28 -0.81 -2.97 0.10
N ILE A 29 -0.94 -1.97 -0.76
CA ILE A 29 -2.05 -1.85 -1.70
C ILE A 29 -1.50 -2.00 -3.12
N ILE A 30 -2.21 -2.71 -3.98
CA ILE A 30 -1.95 -2.72 -5.43
C ILE A 30 -3.06 -1.96 -6.17
N LEU A 31 -2.66 -1.09 -7.09
CA LEU A 31 -3.54 -0.41 -8.03
C LEU A 31 -3.32 -0.96 -9.44
N GLN A 32 -4.41 -1.36 -10.09
CA GLN A 32 -4.38 -1.78 -11.48
C GLN A 32 -4.68 -0.60 -12.40
N LYS A 33 -3.95 -0.49 -13.51
CA LYS A 33 -4.28 0.47 -14.55
C LYS A 33 -5.45 -0.05 -15.41
N PRO A 34 -6.32 0.85 -15.90
CA PRO A 34 -6.37 2.27 -15.55
C PRO A 34 -6.99 2.52 -14.17
N PHE A 35 -6.49 3.54 -13.46
CA PHE A 35 -7.07 4.03 -12.21
C PHE A 35 -7.22 5.55 -12.25
N ALA A 36 -8.24 6.07 -11.57
CA ALA A 36 -8.44 7.50 -11.36
C ALA A 36 -7.41 8.04 -10.35
N PRO A 37 -6.93 9.28 -10.50
CA PRO A 37 -5.97 9.88 -9.55
C PRO A 37 -6.44 9.84 -8.10
N ALA A 38 -7.75 9.98 -7.86
CA ALA A 38 -8.34 9.85 -6.53
C ALA A 38 -8.07 8.49 -5.89
N GLN A 39 -8.03 7.40 -6.67
CA GLN A 39 -7.72 6.07 -6.15
C GLN A 39 -6.29 5.97 -5.61
N LEU A 40 -5.34 6.68 -6.22
CA LEU A 40 -3.97 6.75 -5.72
C LEU A 40 -3.89 7.56 -4.43
N THR A 41 -4.52 8.74 -4.40
CA THR A 41 -4.54 9.57 -3.19
C THR A 41 -5.19 8.83 -2.02
N THR A 42 -6.33 8.17 -2.23
CA THR A 42 -7.00 7.37 -1.21
C THR A 42 -6.11 6.23 -0.70
N ALA A 43 -5.45 5.48 -1.60
CA ALA A 43 -4.56 4.38 -1.20
C ALA A 43 -3.39 4.86 -0.33
N VAL A 44 -2.76 5.99 -0.70
CA VAL A 44 -1.65 6.55 0.07
C VAL A 44 -2.14 7.07 1.43
N SER A 45 -3.24 7.83 1.46
CA SER A 45 -3.82 8.34 2.71
C SER A 45 -4.23 7.21 3.65
N GLN A 46 -4.81 6.12 3.13
CA GLN A 46 -5.17 4.96 3.93
C GLN A 46 -3.95 4.35 4.61
N LEU A 47 -2.88 4.05 3.87
CA LEU A 47 -1.68 3.42 4.45
C LEU A 47 -0.95 4.33 5.46
N LEU A 48 -0.95 5.65 5.22
CA LEU A 48 -0.38 6.61 6.17
C LEU A 48 -1.18 6.65 7.48
N ASN A 49 -2.52 6.64 7.38
CA ASN A 49 -3.40 6.66 8.54
C ASN A 49 -3.30 5.34 9.33
N GLU A 50 -3.25 4.19 8.64
CA GLU A 50 -3.06 2.87 9.26
C GLU A 50 -1.73 2.78 10.02
N ARG A 51 -0.63 3.31 9.44
CA ARG A 51 0.65 3.42 10.14
C ARG A 51 0.53 4.28 11.40
N SER A 52 -0.08 5.45 11.27
CA SER A 52 -0.23 6.39 12.38
C SER A 52 -1.05 5.78 13.53
N ALA A 53 -2.11 5.04 13.20
CA ALA A 53 -2.91 4.29 14.16
C ALA A 53 -2.12 3.14 14.82
N ALA A 54 -1.31 2.42 14.06
CA ALA A 54 -0.45 1.35 14.59
C ALA A 54 0.63 1.88 15.54
N ASP A 55 1.17 3.07 15.27
CA ASP A 55 2.15 3.72 16.15
C ASP A 55 1.51 4.20 17.46
N LEU A 56 0.26 4.70 17.42
CA LEU A 56 -0.51 5.06 18.62
C LEU A 56 -0.85 3.85 19.50
N GLY A 57 -1.10 2.67 18.91
CA GLY A 57 -1.39 1.44 19.63
C GLY A 57 -0.18 0.77 20.30
N LYS A 58 1.04 1.29 20.06
CA LYS A 58 2.29 0.82 20.70
C LYS A 58 2.73 1.67 21.91
N ALA A 59 2.04 2.79 22.17
CA ALA A 59 2.34 3.71 23.28
C ALA A 59 1.68 3.27 24.60
#